data_AF-A0AB39L0T3-F1
#
_entry.id   AF-A0AB39L0T3-F1
#
_cell.length_a   1.000
_cell.length_b   1.000
_cell.length_c   1.000
_cell.angle_alpha   90.00
_cell.angle_beta   90.00
_cell.angle_gamma   90.00
#
_symmetry.space_group_name_H-M   'P 1'
#
loop_
_entity.id
_entity.type
_entity.pdbx_description
1 polymer ?
#
loop_
_entity_poly.entity_id
_entity_poly.type
_entity_poly.pdbx_seq_one_letter_code
_entity_poly.pdbx_strand_id
1 'polypeptide(L)'
;MNRLPAHRHVSLAPIVASIFLAAGALLAAPASDAAPPTPVASTEYFDLPAGTGCAFHLQISGTDPKTHTQTFYEGTGHPVRTVTAGDGYTITYTNVDNGKSLTVASTGSVQTFVPHPDGTATLTLTGFNGLIMFPTDTPAGPSTTQYEGRVVAFIDAKGSGTLLSVSGKSSDICAALT
;
A
#
# COMPACT_ATOMS: atom_id res chain seq x y z
N MET A 1 64.30 -2.95 -21.69
CA MET A 1 64.11 -3.81 -22.87
C MET A 1 64.20 -5.27 -22.42
N ASN A 2 63.09 -5.83 -21.95
CA ASN A 2 63.03 -7.23 -21.49
C ASN A 2 62.17 -8.05 -22.45
N ARG A 3 62.80 -9.07 -23.04
CA ARG A 3 62.19 -10.03 -23.97
C ARG A 3 61.35 -11.04 -23.17
N LEU A 4 60.06 -11.15 -23.48
CA LEU A 4 59.19 -12.27 -23.06
C LEU A 4 59.16 -13.33 -24.18
N PRO A 5 59.28 -14.64 -23.87
CA PRO A 5 59.26 -15.70 -24.88
C PRO A 5 57.87 -16.32 -25.09
N ALA A 6 57.56 -16.45 -26.39
CA ALA A 6 56.93 -17.55 -27.13
C ALA A 6 55.84 -18.44 -26.51
N HIS A 7 54.71 -18.39 -27.21
CA HIS A 7 53.54 -19.26 -27.26
C HIS A 7 53.81 -20.76 -27.16
N ARG A 8 52.98 -21.46 -26.37
CA ARG A 8 52.75 -22.90 -26.47
C ARG A 8 51.47 -23.18 -27.27
N HIS A 9 51.64 -23.99 -28.31
CA HIS A 9 50.58 -24.59 -29.12
C HIS A 9 49.72 -25.55 -28.29
N VAL A 10 48.40 -25.41 -28.37
CA VAL A 10 47.44 -26.44 -27.94
C VAL A 10 46.86 -27.05 -29.21
N SER A 11 47.16 -28.33 -29.43
CA SER A 11 46.64 -29.13 -30.55
C SER A 11 45.15 -29.45 -30.38
N LEU A 12 44.41 -29.31 -31.48
CA LEU A 12 43.07 -29.86 -31.68
C LEU A 12 43.09 -31.39 -31.67
N ALA A 13 42.04 -31.99 -31.12
CA ALA A 13 41.57 -33.32 -31.50
C ALA A 13 40.04 -33.26 -31.74
N PRO A 14 39.52 -33.79 -32.87
CA PRO A 14 38.11 -33.71 -33.24
C PRO A 14 37.39 -35.02 -32.89
N ILE A 15 36.23 -34.99 -32.23
CA ILE A 15 35.41 -36.21 -32.06
C ILE A 15 33.91 -35.90 -32.23
N VAL A 16 33.45 -36.24 -33.43
CA VAL A 16 32.21 -36.98 -33.77
C VAL A 16 30.86 -36.33 -33.47
N ALA A 17 30.25 -35.84 -34.55
CA ALA A 17 28.83 -35.59 -34.68
C ALA A 17 28.01 -36.90 -34.60
N SER A 18 26.92 -36.89 -33.84
CA SER A 18 25.87 -37.91 -33.91
C SER A 18 24.51 -37.22 -33.98
N ILE A 19 23.86 -37.41 -35.12
CA ILE A 19 22.55 -36.89 -35.49
C ILE A 19 21.50 -37.85 -34.93
N PHE A 20 20.60 -37.35 -34.08
CA PHE A 20 19.32 -38.01 -33.77
C PHE A 20 18.19 -37.17 -34.35
N LEU A 21 17.61 -37.61 -35.47
CA LEU A 21 16.35 -37.09 -36.00
C LEU A 21 15.20 -37.78 -35.26
N ALA A 22 14.53 -37.07 -34.35
CA ALA A 22 13.27 -37.52 -33.74
C ALA A 22 12.11 -36.75 -34.38
N ALA A 23 11.30 -37.44 -35.17
CA ALA A 23 10.05 -36.92 -35.70
C ALA A 23 8.99 -36.90 -34.57
N GLY A 24 8.80 -35.75 -33.94
CA GLY A 24 7.77 -35.53 -32.93
C GLY A 24 6.44 -35.16 -33.57
N ALA A 25 5.42 -36.02 -33.41
CA ALA A 25 4.04 -35.71 -33.75
C ALA A 25 3.50 -34.64 -32.78
N LEU A 26 3.17 -33.45 -33.29
CA LEU A 26 2.48 -32.42 -32.50
C LEU A 26 1.02 -32.83 -32.29
N LEU A 27 0.70 -33.27 -31.07
CA LEU A 27 -0.67 -33.30 -30.57
C LEU A 27 -1.10 -31.86 -30.28
N ALA A 28 -2.03 -31.33 -31.08
CA ALA A 28 -2.67 -30.05 -30.80
C ALA A 28 -3.53 -30.19 -29.54
N ALA A 29 -3.09 -29.61 -28.42
CA ALA A 29 -3.90 -29.49 -27.22
C ALA A 29 -5.01 -28.44 -27.45
N PRO A 30 -6.25 -28.68 -26.99
CA PRO A 30 -7.30 -27.66 -27.05
C PRO A 30 -6.90 -26.48 -26.16
N ALA A 31 -6.93 -25.27 -26.72
CA ALA A 31 -6.79 -24.05 -25.94
C ALA A 31 -7.98 -23.98 -24.98
N SER A 32 -7.72 -24.11 -23.68
CA SER A 32 -8.72 -23.87 -22.65
C SER A 32 -9.04 -22.37 -22.65
N ASP A 33 -10.22 -22.02 -23.15
CA ASP A 33 -10.77 -20.66 -23.08
C ASP A 33 -11.12 -20.38 -21.61
N ALA A 34 -10.12 -20.00 -20.83
CA ALA A 34 -10.33 -19.54 -19.47
C ALA A 34 -10.99 -18.17 -19.55
N ALA A 35 -12.27 -18.09 -19.14
CA ALA A 35 -12.96 -16.82 -18.99
C ALA A 35 -12.09 -15.86 -18.16
N PRO A 36 -12.01 -14.56 -18.54
CA PRO A 36 -11.25 -13.59 -17.76
C PRO A 36 -11.70 -13.62 -16.30
N PRO A 37 -10.79 -13.66 -15.32
CA PRO A 37 -11.17 -13.62 -13.91
C PRO A 37 -12.02 -12.37 -13.67
N THR A 38 -13.16 -12.56 -13.00
CA THR A 38 -14.02 -11.45 -12.59
C THR A 38 -13.20 -10.54 -11.68
N PRO A 39 -13.14 -9.21 -11.91
CA PRO A 39 -12.43 -8.31 -11.00
C PRO A 39 -13.04 -8.42 -9.61
N VAL A 40 -12.29 -8.95 -8.65
CA VAL A 40 -12.69 -8.96 -7.24
C VAL A 40 -12.52 -7.52 -6.75
N ALA A 41 -13.60 -6.90 -6.26
CA ALA A 41 -13.48 -5.59 -5.61
C ALA A 41 -12.43 -5.71 -4.49
N SER A 42 -11.35 -4.94 -4.57
CA SER A 42 -10.30 -4.99 -3.56
C SER A 42 -10.84 -4.40 -2.26
N THR A 43 -11.15 -5.26 -1.30
CA THR A 43 -11.45 -4.85 0.07
C THR A 43 -10.15 -4.53 0.77
N GLU A 44 -9.97 -3.30 1.22
CA GLU A 44 -8.92 -3.00 2.18
C GLU A 44 -9.35 -3.50 3.54
N TYR A 45 -8.43 -4.13 4.27
CA TYR A 45 -8.72 -4.76 5.55
C TYR A 45 -7.57 -4.48 6.51
N PHE A 46 -7.89 -3.90 7.67
CA PHE A 46 -6.97 -3.66 8.76
C PHE A 46 -7.49 -4.34 10.01
N ASP A 47 -6.61 -5.09 10.67
CA ASP A 47 -6.88 -5.78 11.92
C ASP A 47 -5.96 -5.22 13.00
N LEU A 48 -6.53 -4.47 13.94
CA LEU A 48 -5.79 -3.71 14.95
C LEU A 48 -6.07 -4.31 16.33
N PRO A 49 -5.10 -5.02 16.93
CA PRO A 49 -5.25 -5.53 18.29
C PRO A 49 -5.60 -4.42 19.28
N ALA A 50 -6.24 -4.81 20.39
CA ALA A 50 -6.50 -3.93 21.51
C ALA A 50 -5.23 -3.16 21.94
N GLY A 51 -5.36 -1.85 22.13
CA GLY A 51 -4.25 -0.96 22.44
C GLY A 51 -3.55 -0.36 21.21
N THR A 52 -3.93 -0.75 19.99
CA THR A 52 -3.33 -0.22 18.74
C THR A 52 -4.15 0.94 18.17
N GLY A 53 -5.39 0.69 17.76
CA GLY A 53 -6.30 1.71 17.19
C GLY A 53 -7.41 2.17 18.15
N CYS A 54 -7.86 1.28 19.03
CA CYS A 54 -8.76 1.57 20.16
C CYS A 54 -8.32 0.74 21.38
N ALA A 55 -8.97 0.92 22.53
CA ALA A 55 -8.72 0.10 23.72
C ALA A 55 -9.16 -1.38 23.56
N PHE A 56 -10.02 -1.66 22.59
CA PHE A 56 -10.52 -3.00 22.20
C PHE A 56 -9.96 -3.41 20.83
N HIS A 57 -10.16 -4.67 20.43
CA HIS A 57 -9.76 -5.15 19.12
C HIS A 57 -10.64 -4.52 18.03
N LEU A 58 -10.03 -3.64 17.22
CA LEU A 58 -10.69 -2.91 16.14
C LEU A 58 -10.37 -3.54 14.79
N GLN A 59 -11.41 -3.91 14.06
CA GLN A 59 -11.32 -4.31 12.66
C GLN A 59 -11.85 -3.17 11.78
N ILE A 60 -11.18 -2.90 10.65
CA ILE A 60 -11.57 -1.88 9.68
C ILE A 60 -11.61 -2.53 8.30
N SER A 61 -12.72 -2.38 7.58
CA SER A 61 -12.81 -2.78 6.17
C SER A 61 -13.24 -1.60 5.30
N GLY A 62 -12.59 -1.47 4.14
CA GLY A 62 -12.95 -0.51 3.09
C GLY A 62 -13.50 -1.25 1.88
N THR A 63 -14.72 -0.93 1.45
CA THR A 63 -15.34 -1.47 0.23
C THR A 63 -15.58 -0.37 -0.80
N ASP A 64 -15.81 -0.80 -2.03
CA ASP A 64 -16.07 0.07 -3.19
C ASP A 64 -15.01 1.17 -3.39
N PRO A 65 -13.71 0.81 -3.51
CA PRO A 65 -12.67 1.80 -3.76
C PRO A 65 -12.96 2.54 -5.06
N LYS A 66 -13.32 3.81 -4.93
CA LYS A 66 -13.46 4.74 -6.05
C LYS A 66 -12.39 5.82 -5.99
N THR A 67 -11.16 5.38 -5.71
CA THR A 67 -9.98 6.22 -5.57
C THR A 67 -9.00 5.99 -6.71
N HIS A 68 -8.26 7.03 -7.06
CA HIS A 68 -7.17 7.00 -8.02
C HIS A 68 -5.91 7.54 -7.36
N THR A 69 -4.81 6.81 -7.49
CA THR A 69 -3.52 7.20 -6.94
C THR A 69 -2.60 7.70 -8.05
N GLN A 70 -2.11 8.92 -7.92
CA GLN A 70 -1.09 9.50 -8.78
C GLN A 70 0.17 9.80 -7.96
N THR A 71 1.30 9.25 -8.37
CA THR A 71 2.62 9.62 -7.84
C THR A 71 3.31 10.58 -8.81
N PHE A 72 3.86 11.66 -8.28
CA PHE A 72 4.65 12.65 -8.98
C PHE A 72 6.12 12.43 -8.65
N TYR A 73 6.96 12.48 -9.67
CA TYR A 73 8.40 12.23 -9.56
C TYR A 73 9.18 13.46 -10.01
N GLU A 74 10.34 13.69 -9.42
CA GLU A 74 11.33 14.62 -9.96
C GLU A 74 12.11 13.99 -11.14
N GLY A 75 12.93 14.80 -11.83
CA GLY A 75 13.64 14.37 -13.05
C GLY A 75 14.63 13.20 -12.86
N THR A 76 15.03 12.91 -11.63
CA THR A 76 15.89 11.78 -11.22
C THR A 76 15.10 10.49 -10.96
N GLY A 77 13.76 10.58 -10.92
CA GLY A 77 12.86 9.45 -10.63
C GLY A 77 12.49 9.28 -9.16
N HIS A 78 12.90 10.17 -8.25
CA HIS A 78 12.47 10.13 -6.86
C HIS A 78 11.02 10.64 -6.69
N PRO A 79 10.18 10.00 -5.87
CA PRO A 79 8.82 10.47 -5.62
C PRO A 79 8.85 11.76 -4.78
N VAL A 80 8.16 12.80 -5.25
CA VAL A 80 8.06 14.09 -4.53
C VAL A 80 6.67 14.33 -3.94
N ARG A 81 5.67 13.59 -4.42
CA ARG A 81 4.29 13.68 -3.92
C ARG A 81 3.48 12.48 -4.40
N THR A 82 2.65 11.92 -3.54
CA THR A 82 1.60 10.96 -3.90
C THR A 82 0.25 11.53 -3.53
N VAL A 83 -0.71 11.48 -4.45
CA VAL A 83 -2.09 11.91 -4.23
C VAL A 83 -3.01 10.74 -4.52
N THR A 84 -3.80 10.34 -3.51
CA THR A 84 -4.91 9.40 -3.66
C THR A 84 -6.20 10.18 -3.53
N ALA A 85 -7.04 10.20 -4.55
CA ALA A 85 -8.25 11.02 -4.59
C ALA A 85 -9.43 10.29 -5.25
N GLY A 86 -10.66 10.65 -4.88
CA GLY A 86 -11.88 10.16 -5.51
C GLY A 86 -13.04 10.12 -4.51
N ASP A 87 -14.07 9.33 -4.78
CA ASP A 87 -15.23 9.21 -3.89
C ASP A 87 -14.86 8.57 -2.54
N GLY A 88 -13.70 7.90 -2.45
CA GLY A 88 -13.20 7.23 -1.24
C GLY A 88 -13.71 5.81 -1.09
N TYR A 89 -13.59 5.27 0.12
CA TYR A 89 -14.08 3.95 0.50
C TYR A 89 -15.36 4.09 1.33
N THR A 90 -16.27 3.12 1.22
CA THR A 90 -17.22 2.88 2.32
C THR A 90 -16.46 2.12 3.40
N ILE A 91 -16.32 2.71 4.58
CA ILE A 91 -15.53 2.15 5.68
C ILE A 91 -16.46 1.56 6.72
N THR A 92 -16.23 0.32 7.12
CA THR A 92 -16.87 -0.30 8.28
C THR A 92 -15.84 -0.51 9.38
N TYR A 93 -16.12 0.06 10.54
CA TYR A 93 -15.38 -0.14 11.78
C TYR A 93 -16.13 -1.15 12.64
N THR A 94 -15.44 -2.15 13.17
CA THR A 94 -16.03 -3.21 14.01
C THR A 94 -15.21 -3.41 15.27
N ASN A 95 -15.87 -3.36 16.42
CA ASN A 95 -15.31 -3.86 17.66
C ASN A 95 -15.52 -5.39 17.68
N VAL A 96 -14.43 -6.14 17.55
CA VAL A 96 -14.47 -7.60 17.46
C VAL A 96 -14.95 -8.23 18.77
N ASP A 97 -14.67 -7.60 19.90
CA ASP A 97 -14.93 -8.13 21.23
C ASP A 97 -16.44 -8.18 21.55
N ASN A 98 -17.22 -7.24 21.01
CA ASN A 98 -18.67 -7.14 21.26
C ASN A 98 -19.55 -7.18 19.98
N GLY A 99 -18.93 -7.22 18.79
CA GLY A 99 -19.61 -7.26 17.50
C GLY A 99 -20.26 -5.94 17.05
N LYS A 100 -20.16 -4.84 17.82
CA LYS A 100 -20.68 -3.53 17.42
C LYS A 100 -19.93 -3.05 16.18
N SER A 101 -20.68 -2.51 15.21
CA SER A 101 -20.12 -1.99 13.98
C SER A 101 -20.72 -0.64 13.59
N LEU A 102 -19.91 0.20 12.96
CA LEU A 102 -20.29 1.49 12.40
C LEU A 102 -19.79 1.56 10.97
N THR A 103 -20.70 1.73 10.02
CA THR A 103 -20.37 1.95 8.61
C THR A 103 -20.54 3.41 8.25
N VAL A 104 -19.55 3.95 7.56
CA VAL A 104 -19.55 5.30 7.03
C VAL A 104 -19.29 5.29 5.53
N ALA A 105 -20.17 5.93 4.78
CA ALA A 105 -20.01 6.09 3.34
C ALA A 105 -19.25 7.38 3.06
N SER A 106 -18.13 7.27 2.34
CA SER A 106 -17.35 8.44 1.95
C SER A 106 -18.12 9.32 0.97
N THR A 107 -17.95 10.64 1.12
CA THR A 107 -18.51 11.68 0.24
C THR A 107 -17.44 12.31 -0.66
N GLY A 108 -16.27 11.68 -0.72
CA GLY A 108 -15.07 12.20 -1.37
C GLY A 108 -13.91 12.30 -0.38
N SER A 109 -12.75 11.79 -0.78
CA SER A 109 -11.53 11.81 0.02
C SER A 109 -10.33 12.15 -0.85
N VAL A 110 -9.41 12.92 -0.28
CA VAL A 110 -8.10 13.20 -0.86
C VAL A 110 -7.05 12.99 0.21
N GLN A 111 -6.07 12.14 -0.09
CA GLN A 111 -4.87 11.97 0.71
C GLN A 111 -3.69 12.46 -0.11
N THR A 112 -2.88 13.34 0.46
CA THR A 112 -1.63 13.82 -0.14
C THR A 112 -0.49 13.49 0.79
N PHE A 113 0.45 12.70 0.30
CA PHE A 113 1.68 12.33 0.99
C PHE A 113 2.86 13.01 0.29
N VAL A 114 3.64 13.77 1.05
CA VAL A 114 4.84 14.47 0.56
C VAL A 114 6.04 13.95 1.35
N PRO A 115 6.87 13.07 0.77
CA PRO A 115 8.12 12.66 1.39
C PRO A 115 9.14 13.79 1.35
N HIS A 116 9.99 13.86 2.37
CA HIS A 116 11.09 14.83 2.48
C HIS A 116 12.45 14.13 2.39
N PRO A 117 13.51 14.80 1.92
CA PRO A 117 14.84 14.18 1.77
C PRO A 117 15.47 13.66 3.06
N ASP A 118 15.04 14.15 4.22
CA ASP A 118 15.52 13.73 5.55
C ASP A 118 14.83 12.46 6.07
N GLY A 119 13.98 11.83 5.25
CA GLY A 119 13.21 10.63 5.60
C GLY A 119 11.90 10.93 6.33
N THR A 120 11.59 12.20 6.58
CA THR A 120 10.30 12.62 7.16
C THR A 120 9.24 12.74 6.05
N ALA A 121 7.99 12.95 6.42
CA ALA A 121 6.92 13.22 5.46
C ALA A 121 5.83 14.13 6.02
N THR A 122 5.07 14.74 5.12
CA THR A 122 3.82 15.43 5.46
C THR A 122 2.65 14.69 4.83
N LEU A 123 1.69 14.31 5.66
CA LEU A 123 0.41 13.75 5.26
C LEU A 123 -0.67 14.84 5.39
N THR A 124 -1.41 15.08 4.32
CA THR A 124 -2.61 15.93 4.33
C THR A 124 -3.80 15.09 3.89
N LEU A 125 -4.83 15.05 4.73
CA LEU A 125 -6.10 14.40 4.45
C LEU A 125 -7.16 15.48 4.26
N THR A 126 -7.98 15.40 3.22
CA THR A 126 -9.09 16.33 2.96
C THR A 126 -10.35 15.58 2.55
N GLY A 127 -11.51 16.05 2.99
CA GLY A 127 -12.79 15.36 2.82
C GLY A 127 -12.98 14.28 3.89
N PHE A 128 -13.45 13.12 3.48
CA PHE A 128 -13.84 12.01 4.33
C PHE A 128 -12.68 11.03 4.56
N ASN A 129 -11.98 11.10 5.70
CA ASN A 129 -10.81 10.25 5.98
C ASN A 129 -10.78 9.73 7.42
N GLY A 130 -10.50 8.44 7.58
CA GLY A 130 -10.14 7.86 8.87
C GLY A 130 -8.69 8.16 9.20
N LEU A 131 -8.40 8.50 10.46
CA LEU A 131 -7.06 8.61 11.00
C LEU A 131 -6.94 7.73 12.24
N ILE A 132 -5.90 6.92 12.27
CA ILE A 132 -5.49 6.16 13.44
C ILE A 132 -4.28 6.87 14.03
N MET A 133 -4.35 7.20 15.31
CA MET A 133 -3.19 7.62 16.09
C MET A 133 -2.72 6.41 16.90
N PHE A 134 -1.48 6.00 16.70
CA PHE A 134 -0.84 4.89 17.41
C PHE A 134 -0.22 5.36 18.74
N PRO A 135 0.14 4.43 19.66
CA PRO A 135 0.75 4.80 20.93
C PRO A 135 2.04 5.63 20.83
N THR A 136 2.76 5.52 19.72
CA THR A 136 4.02 6.26 19.45
C THR A 136 3.81 7.62 18.80
N ASP A 137 2.57 7.99 18.49
CA ASP A 137 2.25 9.24 17.81
C ASP A 137 2.04 10.40 18.81
N THR A 138 1.84 11.61 18.30
CA THR A 138 1.55 12.81 19.09
C THR A 138 0.31 13.52 18.54
N PRO A 139 -0.80 13.64 19.28
CA PRO A 139 -1.04 13.02 20.59
C PRO A 139 -0.97 11.50 20.54
N ALA A 140 -0.55 10.89 21.65
CA ALA A 140 -0.44 9.44 21.76
C ALA A 140 -1.83 8.79 21.66
N GLY A 141 -1.91 7.74 20.83
CA GLY A 141 -3.04 6.83 20.80
C GLY A 141 -3.10 5.88 22.00
N PRO A 142 -3.93 4.82 21.93
CA PRO A 142 -4.73 4.41 20.78
C PRO A 142 -5.94 5.31 20.56
N SER A 143 -6.12 5.81 19.34
CA SER A 143 -7.39 6.40 18.93
C SER A 143 -7.64 6.22 17.45
N THR A 144 -8.92 6.09 17.09
CA THR A 144 -9.39 6.06 15.70
C THR A 144 -10.47 7.13 15.56
N THR A 145 -10.23 8.09 14.68
CA THR A 145 -11.15 9.20 14.43
C THR A 145 -11.51 9.25 12.95
N GLN A 146 -12.80 9.35 12.67
CA GLN A 146 -13.29 9.67 11.34
C GLN A 146 -13.40 11.18 11.19
N TYR A 147 -12.72 11.75 10.20
CA TYR A 147 -12.78 13.17 9.88
C TYR A 147 -13.61 13.43 8.63
N GLU A 148 -14.37 14.53 8.68
CA GLU A 148 -14.98 15.22 7.54
C GLU A 148 -14.44 16.65 7.52
N GLY A 149 -13.36 16.86 6.79
CA GLY A 149 -12.67 18.14 6.84
C GLY A 149 -11.24 18.06 6.34
N ARG A 150 -10.31 18.69 7.05
CA ARG A 150 -8.89 18.68 6.71
C ARG A 150 -8.04 18.31 7.92
N VAL A 151 -7.11 17.39 7.71
CA VAL A 151 -6.09 16.99 8.68
C VAL A 151 -4.71 17.18 8.07
N VAL A 152 -3.77 17.68 8.87
CA VAL A 152 -2.35 17.68 8.52
C VAL A 152 -1.59 16.97 9.63
N ALA A 153 -0.81 15.98 9.23
CA ALA A 153 0.12 15.28 10.10
C ALA A 153 1.53 15.33 9.52
N PHE A 154 2.51 15.35 10.40
CA PHE A 154 3.91 15.12 10.10
C PHE A 154 4.27 13.68 10.48
N ILE A 155 5.08 13.01 9.69
CA ILE A 155 5.58 11.67 9.98
C ILE A 155 7.09 11.79 10.08
N ASP A 156 7.66 11.39 11.21
CA ASP A 156 9.11 11.43 11.39
C ASP A 156 9.82 10.27 10.65
N ALA A 157 11.15 10.30 10.63
CA ALA A 157 11.95 9.28 9.95
C ALA A 157 11.85 7.87 10.56
N LYS A 158 11.21 7.72 11.74
CA LYS A 158 10.93 6.43 12.38
C LYS A 158 9.50 5.95 12.13
N GLY A 159 8.67 6.77 11.48
CA GLY A 159 7.27 6.48 11.17
C GLY A 159 6.29 6.99 12.22
N SER A 160 6.71 7.70 13.26
CA SER A 160 5.82 8.28 14.26
C SER A 160 5.11 9.51 13.71
N GLY A 161 3.78 9.55 13.84
CA GLY A 161 2.92 10.65 13.43
C GLY A 161 2.85 11.76 14.48
N THR A 162 2.81 13.01 14.03
CA THR A 162 2.44 14.18 14.84
C THR A 162 1.29 14.90 14.15
N LEU A 163 0.14 14.95 14.81
CA LEU A 163 -1.02 15.70 14.35
C LEU A 163 -0.74 17.20 14.48
N LEU A 164 -0.60 17.89 13.35
CA LEU A 164 -0.28 19.31 13.32
C LEU A 164 -1.53 20.18 13.36
N SER A 165 -2.58 19.79 12.64
CA SER A 165 -3.83 20.55 12.60
C SER A 165 -5.00 19.71 12.13
N VAL A 166 -6.18 20.08 12.61
CA VAL A 166 -7.47 19.52 12.21
C VAL A 166 -8.45 20.68 12.03
N SER A 167 -9.28 20.61 10.99
CA SER A 167 -10.46 21.46 10.83
C SER A 167 -11.61 20.66 10.21
N GLY A 168 -12.85 21.03 10.54
CA GLY A 168 -14.05 20.31 10.11
C GLY A 168 -14.67 19.48 11.24
N LYS A 169 -15.41 18.43 10.89
CA LYS A 169 -16.07 17.55 11.87
C LYS A 169 -15.20 16.33 12.15
N SER A 170 -15.35 15.80 13.36
CA SER A 170 -14.69 14.57 13.81
C SER A 170 -15.69 13.68 14.53
N SER A 171 -15.57 12.37 14.34
CA SER A 171 -16.30 11.34 15.09
C SER A 171 -15.31 10.37 15.72
N ASP A 172 -15.38 10.24 17.04
CA ASP A 172 -14.59 9.26 17.80
C ASP A 172 -15.17 7.86 17.59
N ILE A 173 -14.46 7.04 16.82
CA ILE A 173 -14.89 5.68 16.47
C ILE A 173 -14.77 4.76 17.68
N CYS A 174 -13.76 4.96 18.52
CA CYS A 174 -13.57 4.13 19.71
C CYS A 174 -14.74 4.34 20.68
N ALA A 175 -15.13 5.59 20.94
CA ALA A 175 -16.29 5.89 21.78
C ALA A 175 -17.62 5.41 21.18
N ALA A 176 -17.77 5.42 19.86
CA ALA A 176 -18.99 4.96 19.20
C ALA A 176 -19.20 3.43 19.28
N LEU A 177 -18.13 2.67 19.53
CA LEU A 177 -18.14 1.19 19.48
C LEU A 177 -17.91 0.51 20.85
N THR A 178 -17.79 1.28 21.92
CA THR A 178 -17.80 0.75 23.31
C THR A 178 -19.20 0.35 23.74
#